data_AF-A0A701K326-F1
#
_entry.id   AF-A0A701K326-F1
#
_cell.length_a   1.000
_cell.length_b   1.000
_cell.length_c   1.000
_cell.angle_alpha   90.00
_cell.angle_beta   90.00
_cell.angle_gamma   90.00
#
_symmetry.space_group_name_H-M   'P 1'
#
loop_
_entity.id
_entity.type
_entity.pdbx_description
1 polymer ?
#
loop_
_entity_poly.entity_id
_entity_poly.type
_entity_poly.pdbx_seq_one_letter_code
_entity_poly.pdbx_strand_id
1 'polypeptide(L)'
;MWLWSLFDIKFLSIFAAGFTIYFGVQKISKKVTVSYSANVSKIYDMHISTIILTNKRDNAIAISSINMEVEGKGILQVIKFDSPLLLKNYDSLKVELPKFSSLYNNDGVVKLDISDKFHFYIITTSGDEIKCISENKHVAPNMKNKIIPDIIKFNGIVLTNRMSYIFFYANDNGEKYCIIDASLSINGDNPFHFHVLKEDKLRDFSSILIGYGYHQRFKSYALFKIDNHLAPSLVLNKSMIENNIIEMNK
;
A
#
# COMPACT_ATOMS: atom_id res chain seq x y z
N MET A 1 -23.52 -6.70 68.29
CA MET A 1 -23.19 -5.81 67.15
C MET A 1 -21.82 -6.17 66.58
N TRP A 2 -21.62 -7.41 66.11
CA TRP A 2 -20.31 -7.88 65.62
C TRP A 2 -20.44 -8.91 64.47
N LEU A 3 -21.57 -9.62 64.39
CA LEU A 3 -21.89 -10.54 63.29
C LEU A 3 -22.08 -9.87 61.93
N TRP A 4 -22.54 -8.62 61.87
CA TRP A 4 -22.70 -7.88 60.61
C TRP A 4 -21.35 -7.52 59.95
N SER A 5 -20.28 -7.35 60.74
CA SER A 5 -18.95 -6.97 60.24
C SER A 5 -18.21 -8.11 59.53
N LEU A 6 -18.49 -9.36 59.91
CA LEU A 6 -17.87 -10.54 59.30
C LEU A 6 -18.54 -10.96 57.98
N PHE A 7 -19.82 -10.63 57.81
CA PHE A 7 -20.52 -10.79 56.54
C PHE A 7 -20.01 -9.79 55.49
N ASP A 8 -19.77 -8.55 55.89
CA ASP A 8 -19.30 -7.48 54.98
C ASP A 8 -17.94 -7.81 54.33
N ILE A 9 -16.97 -8.28 55.11
CA ILE A 9 -15.61 -8.56 54.61
C ILE A 9 -15.59 -9.77 53.66
N LYS A 10 -16.37 -10.82 53.94
CA LYS A 10 -16.41 -12.02 53.08
C LYS A 10 -17.07 -11.73 51.74
N PHE A 11 -18.17 -10.96 51.74
CA PHE A 11 -18.83 -10.53 50.51
C PHE A 11 -17.92 -9.59 49.70
N LEU A 12 -17.28 -8.61 50.34
CA LEU A 12 -16.32 -7.71 49.69
C LEU A 12 -15.15 -8.47 49.06
N SER A 13 -14.65 -9.52 49.71
CA SER A 13 -13.56 -10.37 49.20
C SER A 13 -13.98 -11.14 47.95
N ILE A 14 -15.22 -11.65 47.90
CA ILE A 14 -15.77 -12.36 46.73
C ILE A 14 -15.93 -11.39 45.56
N PHE A 15 -16.45 -10.18 45.81
CA PHE A 15 -16.54 -9.13 44.78
C PHE A 15 -15.16 -8.73 44.26
N ALA A 16 -14.19 -8.50 45.15
CA ALA A 16 -12.82 -8.15 44.77
C ALA A 16 -12.13 -9.26 43.97
N ALA A 17 -12.32 -10.53 44.33
CA ALA A 17 -11.83 -11.67 43.57
C ALA A 17 -12.48 -11.73 42.17
N GLY A 18 -13.79 -11.48 42.08
CA GLY A 18 -14.51 -11.39 40.80
C GLY A 18 -13.94 -10.30 39.88
N PHE A 19 -13.70 -9.09 40.41
CA PHE A 19 -13.04 -8.01 39.66
C PHE A 19 -11.60 -8.37 39.27
N THR A 20 -10.85 -9.01 40.15
CA THR A 20 -9.45 -9.43 39.88
C THR A 20 -9.40 -10.45 38.74
N ILE A 21 -10.30 -11.44 38.74
CA ILE A 21 -10.43 -12.41 37.66
C ILE A 21 -10.90 -11.71 36.38
N TYR A 22 -11.90 -10.83 36.45
CA TYR A 22 -12.42 -10.09 35.30
C TYR A 22 -11.34 -9.23 34.63
N PHE A 23 -10.62 -8.42 35.41
CA PHE A 23 -9.52 -7.59 34.90
C PHE A 23 -8.32 -8.44 34.47
N GLY A 24 -8.03 -9.55 35.16
CA GLY A 24 -7.03 -10.52 34.74
C GLY A 24 -7.35 -11.10 33.35
N VAL A 25 -8.59 -11.54 33.13
CA VAL A 25 -9.07 -12.06 31.84
C VAL A 25 -9.12 -10.96 30.79
N GLN A 26 -9.55 -9.74 31.11
CA GLN A 26 -9.59 -8.63 30.17
C GLN A 26 -8.19 -8.21 29.72
N LYS A 27 -7.22 -8.20 30.65
CA LYS A 27 -5.79 -7.98 30.39
C LYS A 27 -5.19 -9.06 29.48
N ILE A 28 -5.70 -10.29 29.53
CA ILE A 28 -5.23 -11.42 28.71
C ILE A 28 -5.97 -11.53 27.36
N SER A 29 -7.24 -11.12 27.26
CA SER A 29 -8.13 -11.55 26.17
C SER A 29 -8.35 -10.56 25.03
N LYS A 30 -8.10 -9.25 25.19
CA LYS A 30 -8.42 -8.27 24.13
C LYS A 30 -7.17 -7.74 23.42
N LYS A 31 -6.94 -8.32 22.24
CA LYS A 31 -5.76 -8.22 21.37
C LYS A 31 -6.06 -7.19 20.26
N VAL A 32 -5.03 -6.46 19.82
CA VAL A 32 -5.14 -5.37 18.81
C VAL A 32 -6.07 -5.76 17.65
N THR A 33 -7.02 -4.88 17.31
CA THR A 33 -7.94 -5.09 16.17
C THR A 33 -7.41 -4.40 14.92
N VAL A 34 -7.71 -4.97 13.76
CA VAL A 34 -7.29 -4.46 12.46
C VAL A 34 -8.47 -4.30 11.53
N SER A 35 -8.59 -3.11 10.95
CA SER A 35 -9.40 -2.83 9.77
C SER A 35 -8.47 -2.42 8.63
N TYR A 36 -8.77 -2.79 7.38
CA TYR A 36 -7.90 -2.52 6.24
C TYR A 36 -8.68 -2.08 5.00
N SER A 37 -7.99 -1.39 4.09
CA SER A 37 -8.54 -1.00 2.78
C SER A 37 -7.68 -1.57 1.66
N ALA A 38 -8.30 -2.41 0.84
CA ALA A 38 -7.67 -2.97 -0.36
C ALA A 38 -8.05 -2.15 -1.59
N ASN A 39 -7.06 -1.80 -2.41
CA ASN A 39 -7.25 -1.04 -3.64
C ASN A 39 -6.73 -1.85 -4.83
N VAL A 40 -7.42 -1.75 -5.95
CA VAL A 40 -7.00 -2.28 -7.25
C VAL A 40 -7.17 -1.17 -8.29
N SER A 41 -6.26 -1.09 -9.28
CA SER A 41 -6.36 -0.10 -10.35
C SER A 41 -5.88 -0.66 -11.68
N LYS A 42 -6.06 0.10 -12.76
CA LYS A 42 -5.52 -0.31 -14.07
C LYS A 42 -4.00 -0.43 -14.09
N ILE A 43 -3.29 0.34 -13.25
CA ILE A 43 -1.83 0.43 -13.21
C ILE A 43 -1.18 -0.27 -12.02
N TYR A 44 -1.97 -0.78 -11.07
CA TYR A 44 -1.48 -1.53 -9.90
C TYR A 44 -2.33 -2.77 -9.67
N ASP A 45 -1.66 -3.89 -9.40
CA ASP A 45 -2.31 -5.06 -8.82
C ASP A 45 -2.99 -4.71 -7.48
N MET A 46 -3.87 -5.61 -7.03
CA MET A 46 -4.51 -5.44 -5.73
C MET A 46 -3.45 -5.34 -4.63
N HIS A 47 -3.58 -4.32 -3.80
CA HIS A 47 -2.71 -4.09 -2.66
C HIS A 47 -3.51 -3.54 -1.49
N ILE A 48 -3.03 -3.83 -0.27
CA ILE A 48 -3.55 -3.18 0.92
C ILE A 48 -2.92 -1.80 0.99
N SER A 49 -3.73 -0.76 0.93
CA SER A 49 -3.26 0.63 0.89
C SER A 49 -3.17 1.26 2.28
N THR A 50 -4.03 0.82 3.19
CA THR A 50 -4.14 1.38 4.53
C THR A 50 -4.56 0.29 5.51
N ILE A 51 -3.98 0.33 6.70
CA ILE A 51 -4.39 -0.44 7.87
C ILE A 51 -4.72 0.53 9.00
N ILE A 52 -5.80 0.27 9.72
CA ILE A 52 -6.14 0.94 10.97
C ILE A 52 -5.94 -0.07 12.10
N LEU A 53 -4.92 0.18 12.92
CA LEU A 53 -4.66 -0.59 14.13
C LEU A 53 -5.43 0.05 15.29
N THR A 54 -6.18 -0.73 16.05
CA THR A 54 -6.82 -0.23 17.27
C THR A 54 -6.40 -1.06 18.47
N ASN A 55 -5.80 -0.40 19.45
CA ASN A 55 -5.44 -1.04 20.70
C ASN A 55 -6.67 -1.10 21.60
N LYS A 56 -7.01 -2.28 22.08
CA LYS A 56 -8.10 -2.49 23.05
C LYS A 56 -7.56 -2.80 24.46
N ARG A 57 -6.23 -2.68 24.66
CA ARG A 57 -5.54 -2.87 25.93
C ARG A 57 -5.38 -1.56 26.68
N ASP A 58 -5.16 -1.71 27.97
CA ASP A 58 -4.86 -0.67 28.95
C ASP A 58 -3.41 -0.19 28.90
N ASN A 59 -2.51 -0.94 28.26
CA ASN A 59 -1.11 -0.57 28.05
C ASN A 59 -0.80 -0.17 26.60
N ALA A 60 0.19 0.72 26.44
CA ALA A 60 0.71 1.07 25.13
C ALA A 60 1.55 -0.07 24.53
N ILE A 61 1.60 -0.15 23.20
CA ILE A 61 2.33 -1.17 22.45
C ILE A 61 3.31 -0.45 21.52
N ALA A 62 4.60 -0.80 21.63
CA ALA A 62 5.62 -0.34 20.68
C ALA A 62 5.78 -1.37 19.56
N ILE A 63 5.44 -0.96 18.33
CA ILE A 63 5.35 -1.81 17.15
C ILE A 63 6.61 -1.63 16.30
N SER A 64 7.33 -2.71 16.02
CA SER A 64 8.52 -2.71 15.16
C SER A 64 8.17 -3.00 13.70
N SER A 65 7.22 -3.90 13.45
CA SER A 65 6.75 -4.22 12.09
C SER A 65 5.33 -4.79 12.10
N ILE A 66 4.69 -4.74 10.94
CA ILE A 66 3.41 -5.38 10.69
C ILE A 66 3.63 -6.42 9.59
N ASN A 67 3.19 -7.64 9.86
CA ASN A 67 3.17 -8.74 8.91
C ASN A 67 1.72 -9.06 8.53
N MET A 68 1.54 -9.50 7.30
CA MET A 68 0.28 -9.97 6.74
C MET A 68 0.49 -11.36 6.18
N GLU A 69 -0.24 -12.33 6.70
CA GLU A 69 -0.38 -13.64 6.09
C GLU A 69 -1.54 -13.63 5.11
N VAL A 70 -1.29 -14.20 3.94
CA VAL A 70 -2.29 -14.47 2.91
C VAL A 70 -2.50 -15.97 2.88
N GLU A 71 -3.71 -16.42 3.21
CA GLU A 71 -4.02 -17.85 3.35
C GLU A 71 -3.62 -18.62 2.08
N GLY A 72 -2.82 -19.67 2.26
CA GLY A 72 -2.32 -20.51 1.16
C GLY A 72 -1.21 -19.90 0.29
N LYS A 73 -0.85 -18.62 0.44
CA LYS A 73 0.20 -17.96 -0.37
C LYS A 73 1.47 -17.64 0.41
N GLY A 74 1.32 -17.25 1.68
CA GLY A 74 2.46 -17.00 2.58
C GLY A 74 2.36 -15.72 3.40
N ILE A 75 3.46 -15.34 4.05
CA ILE A 75 3.57 -14.18 4.96
C ILE A 75 4.40 -13.08 4.32
N LEU A 76 3.80 -11.90 4.17
CA LEU A 76 4.42 -10.65 3.72
C LEU A 76 4.68 -9.73 4.91
N GLN A 77 5.90 -9.22 5.06
CA GLN A 77 6.14 -8.06 5.92
C GLN A 77 5.65 -6.81 5.19
N VAL A 78 4.49 -6.27 5.58
CA VAL A 78 3.86 -5.16 4.86
C VAL A 78 4.53 -3.82 5.16
N ILE A 79 5.08 -3.67 6.37
CA ILE A 79 5.89 -2.51 6.75
C ILE A 79 6.80 -2.86 7.92
N LYS A 80 8.01 -2.31 7.88
CA LYS A 80 8.94 -2.27 9.01
C LYS A 80 9.19 -0.81 9.35
N PHE A 81 9.08 -0.45 10.62
CA PHE A 81 9.29 0.91 11.07
C PHE A 81 10.73 1.09 11.54
N ASP A 82 11.42 2.11 11.02
CA ASP A 82 12.77 2.46 11.47
C ASP A 82 12.78 2.96 12.92
N SER A 83 11.73 3.69 13.30
CA SER A 83 11.41 4.06 14.68
C SER A 83 10.11 3.39 15.10
N PRO A 84 10.04 2.72 16.27
CA PRO A 84 8.85 1.98 16.66
C PRO A 84 7.59 2.85 16.68
N LEU A 85 6.51 2.33 16.09
CA LEU A 85 5.22 2.99 16.13
C LEU A 85 4.58 2.74 17.50
N LEU A 86 4.35 3.80 18.28
CA LEU A 86 3.74 3.70 19.59
C LEU A 86 2.21 3.79 19.49
N LEU A 87 1.53 2.66 19.70
CA LEU A 87 0.08 2.59 19.75
C LEU A 87 -0.38 2.68 21.22
N LYS A 88 -0.93 3.83 21.60
CA LYS A 88 -1.36 4.10 22.99
C LYS A 88 -2.54 3.22 23.40
N ASN A 89 -2.82 3.19 24.69
CA ASN A 89 -3.97 2.48 25.25
C ASN A 89 -5.28 3.05 24.69
N TYR A 90 -6.18 2.16 24.28
CA TYR A 90 -7.49 2.50 23.68
C TYR A 90 -7.44 3.41 22.43
N ASP A 91 -6.27 3.52 21.79
CA ASP A 91 -6.04 4.41 20.65
C ASP A 91 -6.16 3.68 19.30
N SER A 92 -6.37 4.45 18.24
CA SER A 92 -6.45 3.97 16.85
C SER A 92 -5.47 4.74 15.97
N LEU A 93 -4.62 4.02 15.25
CA LEU A 93 -3.65 4.60 14.32
C LEU A 93 -3.86 4.10 12.90
N LYS A 94 -3.91 5.05 11.97
CA LYS A 94 -3.87 4.79 10.53
C LYS A 94 -2.41 4.62 10.10
N VAL A 95 -2.11 3.52 9.43
CA VAL A 95 -0.82 3.22 8.82
C VAL A 95 -1.02 3.12 7.31
N GLU A 96 -0.30 3.95 6.56
CA GLU A 96 -0.27 3.88 5.10
C GLU A 96 0.81 2.89 4.67
N LEU A 97 0.46 1.99 3.76
CA LEU A 97 1.36 0.93 3.32
C LEU A 97 2.02 1.28 1.99
N PRO A 98 3.29 0.91 1.80
CA PRO A 98 3.98 1.13 0.55
C PRO A 98 3.40 0.25 -0.56
N LYS A 99 3.41 0.77 -1.79
CA LYS A 99 3.14 -0.01 -3.00
C LYS A 99 4.34 -0.88 -3.36
N PHE A 100 4.07 -1.98 -4.04
CA PHE A 100 5.06 -2.90 -4.59
C PHE A 100 4.90 -3.03 -6.10
N SER A 101 6.01 -3.37 -6.78
CA SER A 101 6.02 -3.66 -8.21
C SER A 101 5.48 -5.05 -8.49
N SER A 102 5.95 -6.02 -7.70
CA SER A 102 5.57 -7.44 -7.77
C SER A 102 5.76 -8.08 -6.40
N LEU A 103 5.07 -9.20 -6.15
CA LEU A 103 5.28 -10.05 -4.98
C LEU A 103 5.78 -11.41 -5.44
N TYR A 104 6.70 -12.01 -4.70
CA TYR A 104 7.26 -13.32 -5.02
C TYR A 104 7.25 -14.25 -3.80
N ASN A 105 7.04 -15.54 -4.02
CA ASN A 105 7.31 -16.60 -3.06
C ASN A 105 8.18 -17.68 -3.72
N ASN A 106 8.41 -18.80 -3.02
CA ASN A 106 9.22 -19.91 -3.54
C ASN A 106 8.66 -20.51 -4.85
N ASP A 107 7.37 -20.34 -5.10
CA ASP A 107 6.65 -20.90 -6.25
C ASP A 107 6.55 -19.89 -7.43
N GLY A 108 7.04 -18.65 -7.26
CA GLY A 108 7.07 -17.61 -8.28
C GLY A 108 6.28 -16.35 -7.91
N VAL A 109 5.66 -15.72 -8.91
CA VAL A 109 4.92 -14.45 -8.74
C VAL A 109 3.61 -14.69 -7.98
N VAL A 110 3.40 -13.92 -6.92
CA VAL A 110 2.19 -13.94 -6.10
C VAL A 110 1.31 -12.75 -6.46
N LYS A 111 0.02 -12.99 -6.70
CA LYS A 111 -0.99 -11.94 -6.86
C LYS A 111 -1.98 -11.99 -5.71
N LEU A 112 -2.36 -10.83 -5.20
CA LEU A 112 -3.44 -10.71 -4.22
C LEU A 112 -4.78 -10.58 -4.94
N ASP A 113 -5.83 -11.16 -4.36
CA ASP A 113 -7.19 -11.16 -4.87
C ASP A 113 -8.20 -10.75 -3.77
N ILE A 114 -9.36 -10.25 -4.17
CA ILE A 114 -10.43 -9.81 -3.25
C ILE A 114 -10.98 -11.00 -2.45
N SER A 115 -10.91 -12.20 -3.04
CA SER A 115 -11.29 -13.45 -2.39
C SER A 115 -10.24 -13.97 -1.40
N ASP A 116 -9.03 -13.40 -1.38
CA ASP A 116 -8.00 -13.80 -0.44
C ASP A 116 -8.38 -13.42 1.00
N LYS A 117 -7.94 -14.25 1.93
CA LYS A 117 -8.08 -14.00 3.36
C LYS A 117 -6.76 -13.51 3.93
N PHE A 118 -6.84 -12.40 4.65
CA PHE A 118 -5.69 -11.71 5.22
C PHE A 118 -5.70 -11.83 6.75
N HIS A 119 -4.57 -12.22 7.32
CA HIS A 119 -4.34 -12.22 8.77
C HIS A 119 -3.17 -11.32 9.11
N PHE A 120 -3.37 -10.40 10.05
CA PHE A 120 -2.35 -9.42 10.43
C PHE A 120 -1.70 -9.79 11.75
N TYR A 121 -0.39 -9.60 11.82
CA TYR A 121 0.43 -9.84 13.00
C TYR A 121 1.30 -8.61 13.24
N ILE A 122 1.37 -8.18 14.49
CA ILE A 122 2.24 -7.10 14.92
C ILE A 122 3.46 -7.73 15.59
N ILE A 123 4.65 -7.32 15.18
CA ILE A 123 5.87 -7.63 15.93
C ILE A 123 6.19 -6.42 16.79
N THR A 124 6.38 -6.65 18.08
CA THR A 124 6.75 -5.62 19.05
C THR A 124 8.26 -5.37 19.04
N THR A 125 8.72 -4.35 19.75
CA THR A 125 10.16 -4.09 19.93
C THR A 125 10.87 -5.14 20.79
N SER A 126 10.16 -5.85 21.65
CA SER A 126 10.68 -7.01 22.42
C SER A 126 10.77 -8.28 21.57
N GLY A 127 10.26 -8.26 20.34
CA GLY A 127 10.19 -9.43 19.46
C GLY A 127 8.93 -10.28 19.64
N ASP A 128 8.03 -9.90 20.55
CA ASP A 128 6.76 -10.60 20.74
C ASP A 128 5.84 -10.40 19.54
N GLU A 129 5.21 -11.48 19.08
CA GLU A 129 4.20 -11.45 18.04
C GLU A 129 2.79 -11.34 18.66
N ILE A 130 2.03 -10.35 18.20
CA ILE A 130 0.64 -10.12 18.57
C ILE A 130 -0.23 -10.37 17.33
N LYS A 131 -0.93 -11.51 17.31
CA LYS A 131 -1.96 -11.78 16.30
C LYS A 131 -3.11 -10.78 16.45
N CYS A 132 -3.38 -10.03 15.39
CA CYS A 132 -4.47 -9.08 15.35
C CYS A 132 -5.79 -9.79 15.09
N ILE A 133 -6.85 -9.29 15.72
CA ILE A 133 -8.21 -9.75 15.43
C ILE A 133 -8.68 -8.97 14.21
N SER A 134 -8.80 -9.67 13.08
CA SER A 134 -9.48 -9.14 11.90
C SER A 134 -10.98 -9.12 12.17
N GLU A 135 -11.66 -8.05 11.79
CA GLU A 135 -13.12 -7.95 11.90
C GLU A 135 -13.85 -8.88 10.88
N ASN A 136 -13.12 -9.50 9.96
CA ASN A 136 -13.61 -10.52 9.04
C ASN A 136 -13.23 -11.95 9.51
N LYS A 137 -14.15 -12.92 9.31
CA LYS A 137 -14.13 -14.27 9.90
C LYS A 137 -12.85 -15.10 9.63
N HIS A 138 -12.46 -15.86 10.67
CA HIS A 138 -11.26 -16.68 10.87
C HIS A 138 -10.99 -17.84 9.87
N VAL A 139 -9.71 -18.26 9.75
CA VAL A 139 -9.13 -19.64 9.94
C VAL A 139 -7.58 -19.53 10.11
N ALA A 140 -6.88 -20.64 10.38
CA ALA A 140 -5.55 -20.81 10.99
C ALA A 140 -4.34 -20.65 10.04
N PRO A 141 -3.13 -20.34 10.56
CA PRO A 141 -1.94 -20.02 9.77
C PRO A 141 -1.24 -21.24 9.17
N ASN A 142 -0.69 -21.09 7.96
CA ASN A 142 0.17 -22.09 7.32
C ASN A 142 1.60 -21.50 7.20
N MET A 143 2.38 -21.67 8.26
CA MET A 143 3.69 -21.05 8.46
C MET A 143 4.82 -21.79 7.72
N LYS A 144 4.95 -21.64 6.40
CA LYS A 144 6.22 -21.96 5.69
C LYS A 144 6.60 -21.08 4.50
N ASN A 145 5.68 -20.32 3.91
CA ASN A 145 5.99 -19.53 2.71
C ASN A 145 6.16 -18.04 3.05
N LYS A 146 7.34 -17.47 2.79
CA LYS A 146 7.58 -16.02 2.90
C LYS A 146 7.30 -15.37 1.54
N ILE A 147 6.55 -14.26 1.57
CA ILE A 147 6.33 -13.40 0.40
C ILE A 147 7.33 -12.25 0.48
N ILE A 148 8.06 -12.04 -0.60
CA ILE A 148 9.07 -11.00 -0.75
C ILE A 148 8.54 -9.95 -1.73
N PRO A 149 8.42 -8.68 -1.32
CA PRO A 149 8.05 -7.60 -2.22
C PRO A 149 9.28 -7.14 -3.02
N ASP A 150 9.07 -6.91 -4.31
CA ASP A 150 10.00 -6.17 -5.15
C ASP A 150 9.46 -4.75 -5.39
N ILE A 151 10.34 -3.76 -5.35
CA ILE A 151 9.97 -2.34 -5.43
C ILE A 151 10.94 -1.63 -6.37
N ILE A 152 10.52 -1.46 -7.62
CA ILE A 152 11.24 -0.69 -8.63
C ILE A 152 10.57 0.67 -8.77
N LYS A 153 11.34 1.75 -8.59
CA LYS A 153 10.84 3.12 -8.65
C LYS A 153 11.49 3.90 -9.79
N PHE A 154 10.69 4.73 -10.44
CA PHE A 154 11.18 5.75 -11.37
C PHE A 154 10.54 7.09 -11.03
N ASN A 155 11.37 8.08 -10.69
CA ASN A 155 10.94 9.40 -10.23
C ASN A 155 9.86 9.34 -9.12
N GLY A 156 10.05 8.46 -8.13
CA GLY A 156 9.11 8.23 -7.03
C GLY A 156 7.91 7.33 -7.35
N ILE A 157 7.66 7.01 -8.62
CA ILE A 157 6.56 6.15 -9.08
C ILE A 157 6.99 4.69 -8.95
N VAL A 158 6.25 3.87 -8.19
CA VAL A 158 6.44 2.41 -8.19
C VAL A 158 5.95 1.86 -9.52
N LEU A 159 6.85 1.23 -10.28
CA LEU A 159 6.58 0.68 -11.60
C LEU A 159 5.93 -0.69 -11.50
N THR A 160 5.06 -1.01 -12.45
CA THR A 160 4.45 -2.35 -12.58
C THR A 160 4.40 -2.75 -14.04
N ASN A 161 4.23 -4.04 -14.30
CA ASN A 161 4.06 -4.58 -15.65
C ASN A 161 2.75 -4.15 -16.34
N ARG A 162 1.86 -3.44 -15.63
CA ARG A 162 0.63 -2.86 -16.18
C ARG A 162 0.88 -1.48 -16.81
N MET A 163 2.04 -0.87 -16.60
CA MET A 163 2.42 0.43 -17.13
C MET A 163 3.20 0.25 -18.43
N SER A 164 2.81 0.96 -19.49
CA SER A 164 3.53 0.93 -20.77
C SER A 164 4.34 2.19 -21.01
N TYR A 165 3.79 3.36 -20.67
CA TYR A 165 4.51 4.62 -20.79
C TYR A 165 4.22 5.56 -19.63
N ILE A 166 5.15 6.47 -19.36
CA ILE A 166 4.99 7.57 -18.41
C ILE A 166 5.31 8.86 -19.15
N PHE A 167 4.37 9.80 -19.15
CA PHE A 167 4.53 11.11 -19.74
C PHE A 167 4.68 12.14 -18.64
N PHE A 168 5.89 12.68 -18.49
CA PHE A 168 6.18 13.80 -17.62
C PHE A 168 6.00 15.10 -18.39
N TYR A 169 5.41 16.10 -17.77
CA TYR A 169 5.24 17.42 -18.35
C TYR A 169 5.25 18.50 -17.26
N ALA A 170 5.73 19.68 -17.62
CA ALA A 170 5.70 20.85 -16.77
C ALA A 170 4.83 21.94 -17.39
N ASN A 171 4.04 22.60 -16.56
CA ASN A 171 3.32 23.82 -16.89
C ASN A 171 3.54 24.87 -15.78
N ASP A 172 2.78 25.97 -15.80
CA ASP A 172 2.89 27.01 -14.77
C ASP A 172 2.61 26.51 -13.34
N ASN A 173 1.88 25.41 -13.21
CA ASN A 173 1.49 24.82 -11.91
C ASN A 173 2.47 23.75 -11.42
N GLY A 174 3.63 23.61 -12.07
CA GLY A 174 4.69 22.68 -11.68
C GLY A 174 4.81 21.44 -12.57
N GLU A 175 5.63 20.49 -12.10
CA GLU A 175 5.89 19.22 -12.77
C GLU A 175 4.83 18.19 -12.41
N LYS A 176 4.35 17.49 -13.43
CA LYS A 176 3.29 16.50 -13.32
C LYS A 176 3.55 15.32 -14.24
N TYR A 177 2.78 14.25 -14.05
CA TYR A 177 2.87 13.08 -14.90
C TYR A 177 1.51 12.39 -15.07
N CYS A 178 1.36 11.69 -16.19
CA CYS A 178 0.32 10.68 -16.37
C CYS A 178 0.95 9.36 -16.83
N ILE A 179 0.26 8.26 -16.52
CA ILE A 179 0.71 6.90 -16.86
C ILE A 179 -0.22 6.33 -17.91
N ILE A 180 0.36 5.85 -19.02
CA ILE A 180 -0.35 5.13 -20.06
C ILE A 180 -0.19 3.64 -19.74
N ASP A 181 -1.29 2.96 -19.47
CA ASP A 181 -1.29 1.53 -19.16
C ASP A 181 -1.18 0.65 -20.42
N ALA A 182 -1.09 -0.67 -20.22
CA ALA A 182 -1.02 -1.66 -21.29
C ALA A 182 -2.25 -1.68 -22.22
N SER A 183 -3.39 -1.15 -21.77
CA SER A 183 -4.59 -0.95 -22.61
C SER A 183 -4.60 0.41 -23.32
N LEU A 184 -3.49 1.14 -23.24
CA LEU A 184 -3.31 2.50 -23.75
C LEU A 184 -4.24 3.55 -23.12
N SER A 185 -4.84 3.24 -21.96
CA SER A 185 -5.60 4.23 -21.20
C SER A 185 -4.66 5.14 -20.42
N ILE A 186 -4.99 6.43 -20.36
CA ILE A 186 -4.25 7.42 -19.58
C ILE A 186 -4.83 7.48 -18.16
N ASN A 187 -3.96 7.32 -17.18
CA ASN A 187 -4.29 7.28 -15.76
C ASN A 187 -3.58 8.43 -15.02
N GLY A 188 -4.25 9.00 -14.02
CA GLY A 188 -3.74 10.13 -13.24
C GLY A 188 -4.07 11.48 -13.88
N ASP A 189 -3.13 12.43 -13.81
CA ASP A 189 -3.36 13.79 -14.31
C ASP A 189 -3.19 13.89 -15.82
N ASN A 190 -4.27 13.61 -16.55
CA ASN A 190 -4.30 13.57 -18.01
C ASN A 190 -4.30 14.99 -18.61
N PRO A 191 -3.23 15.43 -19.30
CA PRO A 191 -3.20 16.75 -19.90
C PRO A 191 -3.82 16.78 -21.32
N PHE A 192 -4.24 15.63 -21.84
CA PHE A 192 -4.76 15.46 -23.18
C PHE A 192 -6.30 15.46 -23.20
N HIS A 193 -6.89 15.86 -24.32
CA HIS A 193 -8.34 15.83 -24.51
C HIS A 193 -8.92 14.41 -24.68
N PHE A 194 -8.07 13.39 -24.83
CA PHE A 194 -8.47 11.99 -25.00
C PHE A 194 -8.05 11.17 -23.78
N HIS A 195 -8.80 10.11 -23.49
CA HIS A 195 -8.56 9.23 -22.34
C HIS A 195 -7.81 7.94 -22.72
N VAL A 196 -7.81 7.59 -24.01
CA VAL A 196 -7.19 6.37 -24.54
C VAL A 196 -6.42 6.76 -25.80
N LEU A 197 -5.19 6.26 -25.92
CA LEU A 197 -4.39 6.36 -27.13
C LEU A 197 -4.71 5.19 -28.06
N LYS A 198 -4.81 5.46 -29.35
CA LYS A 198 -4.85 4.38 -30.35
C LYS A 198 -3.42 3.93 -30.65
N GLU A 199 -3.22 2.63 -30.91
CA GLU A 199 -1.89 2.02 -31.12
C GLU A 199 -1.07 2.69 -32.23
N ASP A 200 -1.74 3.03 -33.34
CA ASP A 200 -1.20 3.74 -34.49
C ASP A 200 -0.62 5.11 -34.08
N LYS A 201 -1.32 5.82 -33.20
CA LYS A 201 -0.91 7.14 -32.71
C LYS A 201 0.29 7.09 -31.76
N LEU A 202 0.54 5.96 -31.11
CA LEU A 202 1.65 5.83 -30.16
C LEU A 202 3.01 5.73 -30.86
N ARG A 203 3.04 5.20 -32.09
CA ARG A 203 4.24 5.15 -32.93
C ARG A 203 4.70 6.53 -33.38
N ASP A 204 3.77 7.48 -33.50
CA ASP A 204 4.05 8.86 -33.88
C ASP A 204 3.45 9.84 -32.85
N PHE A 205 3.88 9.67 -31.60
CA PHE A 205 3.43 10.52 -30.50
C PHE A 205 3.86 11.98 -30.69
N SER A 206 4.95 12.22 -31.43
CA SER A 206 5.39 13.55 -31.89
C SER A 206 4.29 14.29 -32.65
N SER A 207 3.67 13.64 -33.63
CA SER A 207 2.58 14.26 -34.41
C SER A 207 1.35 14.57 -33.56
N ILE A 208 1.08 13.80 -32.50
CA ILE A 208 0.02 14.16 -31.54
C ILE A 208 0.39 15.47 -30.83
N LEU A 209 1.62 15.57 -30.33
CA LEU A 209 2.06 16.73 -29.56
C LEU A 209 2.03 18.01 -30.41
N ILE A 210 2.48 17.92 -31.66
CA ILE A 210 2.49 19.05 -32.60
C ILE A 210 1.07 19.35 -33.09
N GLY A 211 0.36 18.36 -33.63
CA GLY A 211 -0.92 18.54 -34.32
C GLY A 211 -2.04 19.06 -33.44
N TYR A 212 -2.01 18.75 -32.13
CA TYR A 212 -2.96 19.29 -31.16
C TYR A 212 -2.43 20.50 -30.36
N GLY A 213 -1.25 21.01 -30.69
CA GLY A 213 -0.67 22.19 -30.03
C GLY A 213 -0.14 21.97 -28.61
N TYR A 214 -0.01 20.71 -28.17
CA TYR A 214 0.53 20.39 -26.84
C TYR A 214 2.01 20.73 -26.71
N HIS A 215 2.74 20.66 -27.82
CA HIS A 215 4.16 21.00 -27.89
C HIS A 215 4.43 22.42 -27.38
N GLN A 216 3.61 23.40 -27.79
CA GLN A 216 3.74 24.78 -27.33
C GLN A 216 3.18 24.98 -25.91
N ARG A 217 2.18 24.18 -25.51
CA ARG A 217 1.50 24.32 -24.22
C ARG A 217 2.39 24.00 -23.01
N PHE A 218 3.24 22.97 -23.12
CA PHE A 218 4.08 22.55 -22.00
C PHE A 218 5.42 23.26 -22.00
N LYS A 219 5.92 23.66 -20.83
CA LYS A 219 7.27 24.25 -20.68
C LYS A 219 8.35 23.22 -21.01
N SER A 220 8.21 22.02 -20.48
CA SER A 220 9.03 20.84 -20.77
C SER A 220 8.16 19.59 -20.75
N TYR A 221 8.60 18.53 -21.43
CA TYR A 221 7.97 17.21 -21.35
C TYR A 221 8.93 16.11 -21.78
N ALA A 222 8.67 14.89 -21.31
CA ALA A 222 9.37 13.68 -21.71
C ALA A 222 8.43 12.48 -21.63
N LEU A 223 8.51 11.62 -22.65
CA LEU A 223 7.80 10.34 -22.68
C LEU A 223 8.81 9.22 -22.47
N PHE A 224 8.57 8.37 -21.49
CA PHE A 224 9.35 7.16 -21.22
C PHE A 224 8.51 5.93 -21.50
N LYS A 225 9.12 4.92 -22.13
CA LYS A 225 8.55 3.58 -22.26
C LYS A 225 9.08 2.71 -21.13
N ILE A 226 8.18 1.97 -20.49
CA ILE A 226 8.53 0.97 -19.47
C ILE A 226 8.59 -0.39 -20.17
N ASP A 227 9.72 -1.07 -20.06
CA ASP A 227 9.89 -2.41 -20.63
C ASP A 227 9.39 -3.51 -19.68
N ASN A 228 9.52 -4.76 -20.11
CA ASN A 228 9.09 -5.93 -19.34
C ASN A 228 9.93 -6.15 -18.07
N HIS A 229 11.10 -5.53 -17.96
CA HIS A 229 11.98 -5.54 -16.79
C HIS A 229 11.76 -4.33 -15.88
N LEU A 230 10.72 -3.53 -16.13
CA LEU A 230 10.42 -2.28 -15.44
C LEU A 230 11.53 -1.24 -15.58
N ALA A 231 12.33 -1.31 -16.65
CA ALA A 231 13.33 -0.32 -16.96
C ALA A 231 12.72 0.79 -17.84
N PRO A 232 12.85 2.07 -17.44
CA PRO A 232 12.39 3.20 -18.24
C PRO A 232 13.40 3.51 -19.36
N SER A 233 12.90 3.73 -20.58
CA SER A 233 13.68 4.18 -21.73
C SER A 233 13.06 5.46 -22.30
N LEU A 234 13.90 6.47 -22.56
CA LEU A 234 13.43 7.73 -23.14
C LEU A 234 12.97 7.49 -24.59
N VAL A 235 11.73 7.85 -24.89
CA VAL A 235 11.15 7.76 -26.24
C VAL A 235 11.31 9.11 -26.95
N LEU A 236 10.91 10.18 -26.28
CA LEU A 236 11.02 11.55 -26.80
C LEU A 236 11.04 12.54 -25.65
N ASN A 237 11.55 13.73 -25.94
CA ASN A 237 11.41 14.91 -25.09
C ASN A 237 11.18 16.15 -25.94
N LYS A 238 10.98 17.30 -25.28
CA LYS A 238 10.73 18.56 -25.97
C LYS A 238 11.86 18.97 -26.92
N SER A 239 13.11 18.92 -26.46
CA SER A 239 14.28 19.32 -27.27
C SER A 239 14.44 18.47 -28.54
N MET A 240 14.19 17.16 -28.46
CA MET A 240 14.19 16.28 -29.63
C MET A 240 13.18 16.72 -30.69
N ILE A 241 11.97 17.11 -30.25
CA ILE A 241 10.92 17.58 -31.18
C ILE A 241 11.25 18.96 -31.75
N GLU A 242 11.78 19.88 -30.94
CA GLU A 242 12.21 21.21 -31.40
C GLU A 242 13.28 21.10 -32.49
N ASN A 243 14.27 20.22 -32.30
CA ASN A 243 15.31 19.97 -33.31
C ASN A 243 14.73 19.41 -34.60
N ASN A 244 13.82 18.44 -34.52
CA ASN A 244 13.16 17.87 -35.69
C ASN A 244 12.35 18.92 -36.47
N ILE A 245 11.64 19.81 -35.77
CA ILE A 245 10.88 20.91 -36.41
C ILE A 245 11.82 21.89 -37.12
N ILE A 246 12.98 22.19 -36.52
CA ILE A 246 13.99 23.06 -37.14
C ILE A 246 14.55 22.42 -38.41
N GLU A 247 14.84 21.12 -38.39
CA GLU A 247 15.33 20.39 -39.56
C GLU A 247 14.31 20.32 -40.70
N MET A 248 13.02 20.15 -40.41
CA MET A 248 11.96 20.14 -41.42
C MET A 248 11.73 21.51 -42.10
N ASN A 249 12.16 22.60 -41.47
CA ASN A 249 11.99 23.96 -41.98
C ASN A 249 13.25 24.52 -42.68
N LYS A 250 14.32 23.71 -42.80
CA LYS A 250 15.51 24.02 -43.59
C LYS A 250 15.40 23.45 -44.99
#